data_AF-A0A952FV73-F1
#
_entry.id   AF-A0A952FV73-F1
#
_cell.length_a   1.000
_cell.length_b   1.000
_cell.length_c   1.000
_cell.angle_alpha   90.00
_cell.angle_beta   90.00
_cell.angle_gamma   90.00
#
_symmetry.space_group_name_H-M   'P 1'
#
loop_
_entity.id
_entity.type
_entity.pdbx_description
1 polymer ?
#
loop_
_entity_poly.entity_id
_entity_poly.type
_entity_poly.pdbx_seq_one_letter_code
_entity_poly.pdbx_strand_id
1 'polypeptide(L)'
;MFAKPKSSSPAPAPRPKVRFTFEPRALANKAVELFKKPYVAPVSAMAAFAVCLVVFLNLAGDPDAGSPSIRILLPRQKDAPRTLNTPDARNTGQPAFTLDSMGMFQDASATGTDMSADAGPQGAIITLPNDDGTAAAVKPGAMAAPSPLVPAPVASLVQQTPAGPLPIVAANGMSPASAYARPFKSDGRPMVALIVGGLGINPGATKEAIDTLPAQVTLSFVPYTQNLQTWIDLARAAGHEVIIEVPMQPVNYPDNDPGPQTLLANMRNDDLTARMNWVMTRATGYFAMSNYQGGAFFKDKAGMATFMQTLKARGVAFVDDGQARGLPGAWARLSADRVVDSQINAQAITQQLAGLETQAKSRGMALGTGFAYPVTLAVAIRWTQTLDAKGLQLAPASALTR
;
A
#
# COMPACT_ATOMS: atom_id res chain seq x y z
N MET A 1 -50.15 -32.61 -54.07
CA MET A 1 -50.04 -32.17 -55.48
C MET A 1 -50.84 -30.88 -55.64
N PHE A 2 -50.21 -29.85 -56.24
CA PHE A 2 -50.75 -28.72 -57.04
C PHE A 2 -52.20 -28.24 -56.84
N ALA A 3 -52.59 -26.97 -56.84
CA ALA A 3 -51.94 -25.67 -57.06
C ALA A 3 -52.96 -24.55 -56.67
N LYS A 4 -52.47 -23.32 -56.45
CA LYS A 4 -53.21 -22.04 -56.29
C LYS A 4 -54.24 -21.78 -57.42
N PRO A 5 -55.28 -20.92 -57.26
CA PRO A 5 -55.12 -19.46 -57.55
C PRO A 5 -56.10 -18.44 -56.89
N LYS A 6 -55.63 -17.16 -56.86
CA LYS A 6 -56.34 -15.85 -57.05
C LYS A 6 -57.46 -15.45 -56.05
N SER A 7 -57.87 -14.19 -55.86
CA SER A 7 -57.38 -12.81 -56.08
C SER A 7 -58.41 -11.85 -55.45
N SER A 8 -57.94 -10.75 -54.84
CA SER A 8 -58.56 -9.44 -54.55
C SER A 8 -60.04 -9.10 -54.87
N SER A 9 -60.72 -8.41 -53.94
CA SER A 9 -61.67 -7.28 -54.12
C SER A 9 -62.24 -6.78 -52.76
N PRO A 10 -62.90 -5.61 -52.62
CA PRO A 10 -62.32 -4.27 -52.43
C PRO A 10 -62.85 -3.53 -51.17
N ALA A 11 -62.31 -2.33 -50.91
CA ALA A 11 -62.59 -1.47 -49.76
C ALA A 11 -63.98 -0.77 -49.76
N PRO A 12 -64.52 -0.36 -48.59
CA PRO A 12 -65.57 0.64 -48.47
C PRO A 12 -65.09 2.01 -47.92
N ALA A 13 -65.89 3.03 -48.23
CA ALA A 13 -65.64 4.48 -48.30
C ALA A 13 -65.27 5.25 -47.00
N PRO A 14 -64.65 6.46 -47.12
CA PRO A 14 -64.13 7.23 -45.99
C PRO A 14 -65.20 8.02 -45.21
N ARG A 15 -64.99 8.15 -43.89
CA ARG A 15 -65.77 9.03 -42.99
C ARG A 15 -65.03 10.36 -42.72
N PRO A 16 -65.75 11.47 -42.46
CA PRO A 16 -65.20 12.82 -42.49
C PRO A 16 -64.24 13.12 -41.32
N LYS A 17 -63.15 13.86 -41.62
CA LYS A 17 -62.16 14.31 -40.64
C LYS A 17 -62.69 15.52 -39.87
N VAL A 18 -62.95 15.34 -38.56
CA VAL A 18 -63.18 16.46 -37.62
C VAL A 18 -61.83 17.06 -37.27
N ARG A 19 -61.63 18.35 -37.61
CA ARG A 19 -60.39 19.09 -37.37
C ARG A 19 -60.48 19.73 -35.98
N PHE A 20 -59.84 19.14 -34.97
CA PHE A 20 -59.62 19.82 -33.69
C PHE A 20 -58.43 20.78 -33.84
N THR A 21 -58.71 22.07 -33.91
CA THR A 21 -57.68 23.12 -33.81
C THR A 21 -57.22 23.24 -32.36
N PHE A 22 -55.97 22.89 -32.10
CA PHE A 22 -55.31 23.02 -30.81
C PHE A 22 -54.79 24.45 -30.66
N GLU A 23 -55.36 25.26 -29.76
CA GLU A 23 -54.89 26.63 -29.51
C GLU A 23 -53.95 26.67 -28.29
N PRO A 24 -52.61 26.69 -28.47
CA PRO A 24 -51.64 26.61 -27.37
C PRO A 24 -51.67 27.83 -26.43
N ARG A 25 -52.16 29.00 -26.90
CA ARG A 25 -52.22 30.23 -26.11
C ARG A 25 -53.28 30.18 -24.99
N ALA A 26 -54.39 29.47 -25.21
CA ALA A 26 -55.46 29.36 -24.21
C ALA A 26 -55.04 28.48 -23.02
N LEU A 27 -54.24 27.44 -23.27
CA LEU A 27 -53.67 26.57 -22.23
C LEU A 27 -52.61 27.27 -21.38
N ALA A 28 -51.73 28.07 -22.02
CA ALA A 28 -50.71 28.84 -21.31
C ALA A 28 -51.32 29.85 -20.33
N ASN A 29 -52.37 30.56 -20.72
CA ASN A 29 -53.03 31.53 -19.85
C ASN A 29 -53.75 30.89 -18.65
N LYS A 30 -54.37 29.71 -18.84
CA LYS A 30 -54.96 28.94 -17.73
C LYS A 30 -53.92 28.41 -16.74
N ALA A 31 -52.75 28.00 -17.23
CA ALA A 31 -51.65 27.57 -16.37
C ALA A 31 -51.14 28.73 -15.50
N VAL A 32 -50.97 29.92 -16.08
CA VAL A 32 -50.51 31.11 -15.35
C VAL A 32 -51.50 31.55 -14.26
N GLU A 33 -52.81 31.46 -14.49
CA GLU A 33 -53.81 31.75 -13.44
C GLU A 33 -53.79 30.72 -12.30
N LEU A 34 -53.52 29.45 -12.60
CA LEU A 34 -53.44 28.40 -11.58
C LEU A 34 -52.26 28.64 -10.62
N PHE A 35 -51.13 29.12 -11.14
CA PHE A 35 -49.93 29.44 -10.37
C PHE A 35 -49.99 30.74 -9.56
N LYS A 36 -50.97 31.62 -9.82
CA LYS A 36 -51.20 32.84 -9.01
C LYS A 36 -51.87 32.55 -7.65
N LYS A 37 -52.38 31.34 -7.43
CA LYS A 37 -52.96 30.95 -6.14
C LYS A 37 -51.84 30.73 -5.12
N PRO A 38 -51.89 31.35 -3.92
CA PRO A 38 -50.76 31.41 -2.99
C PRO A 38 -50.27 30.03 -2.50
N TYR A 39 -51.13 29.01 -2.56
CA TYR A 39 -50.80 27.64 -2.13
C TYR A 39 -50.38 26.70 -3.27
N VAL A 40 -50.63 27.06 -4.54
CA VAL A 40 -50.37 26.15 -5.68
C VAL A 40 -48.89 26.17 -6.08
N ALA A 41 -48.24 27.33 -6.06
CA ALA A 41 -46.81 27.46 -6.33
C ALA A 41 -45.93 26.67 -5.33
N PRO A 42 -46.09 26.80 -3.98
CA PRO A 42 -45.27 26.03 -3.05
C PRO A 42 -45.55 24.53 -3.09
N VAL A 43 -46.81 24.11 -3.26
CA VAL A 43 -47.18 22.67 -3.32
C VAL A 43 -46.64 22.01 -4.59
N SER A 44 -46.72 22.69 -5.73
CA SER A 44 -46.18 22.18 -7.00
C SER A 44 -44.64 22.10 -7.00
N ALA A 45 -43.95 23.08 -6.41
CA ALA A 45 -42.51 23.03 -6.23
C ALA A 45 -42.08 21.86 -5.33
N MET A 46 -42.80 21.63 -4.23
CA MET A 46 -42.53 20.51 -3.32
C MET A 46 -42.78 19.15 -3.98
N ALA A 47 -43.83 19.03 -4.79
CA ALA A 47 -44.10 17.83 -5.57
C ALA A 47 -43.01 17.56 -6.62
N ALA A 48 -42.55 18.60 -7.33
CA ALA A 48 -41.45 18.46 -8.29
C ALA A 48 -40.13 18.04 -7.60
N PHE A 49 -39.84 18.61 -6.43
CA PHE A 49 -38.67 18.24 -5.65
C PHE A 49 -38.73 16.79 -5.16
N ALA A 50 -39.90 16.33 -4.70
CA ALA A 50 -40.11 14.94 -4.30
C ALA A 50 -39.93 13.97 -5.47
N VAL A 51 -40.46 14.31 -6.66
CA VAL A 51 -40.28 13.50 -7.87
C VAL A 51 -38.80 13.45 -8.28
N CYS A 52 -38.10 14.58 -8.29
CA CYS A 52 -36.65 14.62 -8.56
C CYS A 52 -35.85 13.80 -7.54
N LEU A 53 -36.21 13.83 -6.26
CA LEU A 53 -35.55 13.06 -5.22
C LEU A 53 -35.77 11.55 -5.43
N VAL A 54 -36.99 11.13 -5.77
CA VAL A 54 -37.29 9.71 -6.08
C VAL A 54 -36.52 9.26 -7.32
N VAL A 55 -36.46 10.08 -8.37
CA VAL A 55 -35.67 9.76 -9.58
C VAL A 55 -34.18 9.68 -9.24
N PHE A 56 -33.64 10.61 -8.47
CA PHE A 56 -32.23 10.59 -8.05
C PHE A 56 -31.90 9.35 -7.23
N LEU A 57 -32.76 8.95 -6.29
CA LEU A 57 -32.56 7.73 -5.49
C LEU A 57 -32.63 6.46 -6.34
N ASN A 58 -33.46 6.43 -7.39
CA ASN A 58 -33.50 5.29 -8.32
C ASN A 58 -32.31 5.27 -9.29
N LEU A 59 -31.75 6.42 -9.65
CA LEU A 59 -30.58 6.50 -10.55
C LEU A 59 -29.24 6.33 -9.83
N ALA A 60 -29.13 6.79 -8.58
CA ALA A 60 -27.92 6.71 -7.77
C ALA A 60 -27.86 5.44 -6.89
N GLY A 61 -28.93 4.65 -6.85
CA GLY A 61 -29.07 3.46 -6.01
C GLY A 61 -28.66 2.14 -6.66
N ASP A 62 -28.29 2.13 -7.94
CA ASP A 62 -27.86 0.91 -8.64
C ASP A 62 -26.38 1.04 -9.09
N PRO A 63 -25.44 0.42 -8.36
CA PRO A 63 -24.02 0.47 -8.68
C PRO A 63 -23.63 -0.34 -9.93
N ASP A 64 -24.56 -1.05 -10.58
CA ASP A 64 -24.30 -1.89 -11.75
C ASP A 64 -25.08 -1.50 -13.03
N ALA A 65 -25.83 -0.40 -13.02
CA ALA A 65 -26.68 0.04 -14.14
C ALA A 65 -25.92 0.45 -15.44
N GLY A 66 -24.59 0.29 -15.49
CA GLY A 66 -23.75 0.62 -16.64
C GLY A 66 -22.82 -0.48 -17.13
N SER A 67 -22.84 -1.67 -16.55
CA SER A 67 -21.89 -2.75 -16.86
C SER A 67 -22.41 -3.65 -18.00
N PRO A 68 -21.82 -3.65 -19.21
CA PRO A 68 -22.17 -4.65 -20.22
C PRO A 68 -21.66 -6.03 -19.78
N SER A 69 -22.55 -6.89 -19.27
CA SER A 69 -22.20 -8.27 -18.92
C SER A 69 -22.35 -9.19 -20.14
N ILE A 70 -21.24 -9.72 -20.66
CA ILE A 70 -21.24 -10.79 -21.66
C ILE A 70 -21.21 -12.13 -20.90
N ARG A 71 -22.26 -12.93 -21.02
CA ARG A 71 -22.30 -14.31 -20.51
C ARG A 71 -21.76 -15.26 -21.57
N ILE A 72 -20.56 -15.79 -21.37
CA ILE A 72 -20.01 -16.89 -22.17
C ILE A 72 -20.32 -18.20 -21.44
N LEU A 73 -21.03 -19.12 -22.10
CA LEU A 73 -21.22 -20.49 -21.65
C LEU A 73 -19.93 -21.28 -21.94
N LEU A 74 -19.15 -21.61 -20.92
CA LEU A 74 -18.04 -22.56 -21.07
C LEU A 74 -18.56 -24.00 -21.04
N PRO A 75 -18.25 -24.84 -22.06
CA PRO A 75 -18.49 -26.27 -21.98
C PRO A 75 -17.64 -26.91 -20.88
N ARG A 76 -18.28 -27.70 -20.02
CA ARG A 76 -17.63 -28.47 -18.95
C ARG A 76 -16.70 -29.52 -19.57
N GLN A 77 -15.39 -29.31 -19.47
CA GLN A 77 -14.38 -30.28 -19.87
C GLN A 77 -14.35 -31.42 -18.84
N LYS A 78 -14.53 -32.65 -19.31
CA LYS A 78 -14.52 -33.89 -18.51
C LYS A 78 -13.14 -34.12 -17.89
N ASP A 79 -13.14 -34.46 -16.60
CA ASP A 79 -11.98 -34.85 -15.81
C ASP A 79 -11.22 -36.03 -16.42
N ALA A 80 -9.89 -35.95 -16.43
CA ALA A 80 -8.99 -37.08 -16.67
C ALA A 80 -8.35 -37.55 -15.36
N PRO A 81 -8.02 -38.85 -15.21
CA PRO A 81 -7.80 -39.48 -13.91
C PRO A 81 -6.44 -39.12 -13.29
N ARG A 82 -6.43 -38.86 -11.98
CA ARG A 82 -5.22 -38.76 -11.16
C ARG A 82 -4.64 -40.16 -10.94
N THR A 83 -3.42 -40.40 -11.41
CA THR A 83 -2.63 -41.57 -11.02
C THR A 83 -2.00 -41.32 -9.66
N LEU A 84 -2.31 -42.20 -8.70
CA LEU A 84 -1.57 -42.36 -7.45
C LEU A 84 -0.14 -42.82 -7.77
N ASN A 85 0.86 -42.24 -7.09
CA ASN A 85 2.08 -42.96 -6.74
C ASN A 85 2.45 -42.67 -5.28
N THR A 86 2.73 -43.77 -4.59
CA THR A 86 2.94 -44.00 -3.16
C THR A 86 4.39 -43.72 -2.71
N PRO A 87 4.70 -43.78 -1.39
CA PRO A 87 5.66 -42.90 -0.72
C PRO A 87 7.05 -43.53 -0.54
N ASP A 88 8.06 -42.68 -0.37
CA ASP A 88 9.32 -43.05 0.26
C ASP A 88 9.65 -42.16 1.44
N ALA A 89 10.19 -42.79 2.48
CA ALA A 89 10.17 -42.37 3.86
C ALA A 89 11.45 -41.66 4.33
N ARG A 90 11.28 -40.98 5.49
CA ARG A 90 12.27 -40.47 6.48
C ARG A 90 12.62 -38.97 6.36
N ASN A 91 11.94 -38.12 7.14
CA ASN A 91 12.47 -37.56 8.40
C ASN A 91 11.47 -36.60 9.09
N THR A 92 11.26 -36.85 10.39
CA THR A 92 10.97 -35.94 11.52
C THR A 92 10.10 -34.67 11.32
N GLY A 93 9.02 -34.61 12.11
CA GLY A 93 7.97 -33.59 12.04
C GLY A 93 8.40 -32.15 12.33
N GLN A 94 8.10 -31.28 11.37
CA GLN A 94 7.43 -29.99 11.55
C GLN A 94 6.63 -29.75 10.26
N PRO A 95 5.36 -29.28 10.31
CA PRO A 95 4.72 -28.83 9.09
C PRO A 95 5.44 -27.56 8.63
N ALA A 96 6.24 -27.69 7.57
CA ALA A 96 6.74 -26.56 6.82
C ALA A 96 5.54 -25.77 6.30
N PHE A 97 5.29 -24.60 6.89
CA PHE A 97 4.30 -23.65 6.38
C PHE A 97 4.77 -23.19 5.01
N THR A 98 4.23 -23.79 3.96
CA THR A 98 4.51 -23.43 2.57
C THR A 98 3.78 -22.15 2.21
N LEU A 99 4.37 -21.43 1.24
CA LEU A 99 3.98 -20.11 0.73
C LEU A 99 2.49 -19.99 0.30
N ASP A 100 1.79 -21.12 0.13
CA ASP A 100 0.37 -21.20 -0.21
C ASP A 100 -0.58 -20.78 0.93
N SER A 101 -0.13 -20.81 2.20
CA SER A 101 -1.01 -20.46 3.33
C SER A 101 -1.26 -18.95 3.49
N MET A 102 -0.62 -18.12 2.67
CA MET A 102 -0.76 -16.66 2.73
C MET A 102 -1.80 -16.09 1.76
N GLY A 103 -2.56 -16.91 1.02
CA GLY A 103 -3.70 -16.44 0.21
C GLY A 103 -3.38 -15.39 -0.88
N MET A 104 -2.11 -15.10 -1.13
CA MET A 104 -1.67 -13.98 -1.96
C MET A 104 -1.45 -14.35 -3.44
N PHE A 105 -1.61 -15.62 -3.82
CA PHE A 105 -1.36 -16.09 -5.19
C PHE A 105 -2.28 -17.27 -5.57
N GLN A 106 -3.58 -17.05 -5.69
CA GLN A 106 -4.51 -18.11 -6.13
C GLN A 106 -4.70 -18.19 -7.65
N ASP A 107 -4.17 -17.25 -8.42
CA ASP A 107 -4.25 -17.23 -9.89
C ASP A 107 -2.85 -17.11 -10.52
N ALA A 108 -2.06 -18.17 -10.42
CA ALA A 108 -0.94 -18.41 -11.31
C ALA A 108 -0.67 -19.93 -11.40
N SER A 109 -1.61 -20.65 -12.01
CA SER A 109 -1.40 -22.05 -12.36
C SER A 109 -0.26 -22.17 -13.37
N ALA A 110 0.90 -22.66 -12.92
CA ALA A 110 2.01 -23.04 -13.76
C ALA A 110 1.65 -24.29 -14.57
N THR A 111 1.20 -24.10 -15.81
CA THR A 111 1.25 -25.15 -16.83
C THR A 111 2.68 -25.31 -17.30
N GLY A 112 3.22 -26.52 -17.11
CA GLY A 112 4.55 -26.91 -17.55
C GLY A 112 4.73 -26.71 -19.06
N THR A 113 5.90 -26.21 -19.42
CA THR A 113 6.43 -26.25 -20.79
C THR A 113 7.94 -26.48 -20.72
N ASP A 114 8.36 -27.36 -21.63
CA ASP A 114 9.66 -28.02 -21.70
C ASP A 114 10.88 -27.09 -21.62
N MET A 115 11.90 -27.58 -20.90
CA MET A 115 13.26 -27.09 -20.99
C MET A 115 13.85 -27.44 -22.36
N SER A 116 14.09 -26.44 -23.20
CA SER A 116 15.25 -26.33 -24.11
C SER A 116 15.06 -25.15 -25.06
N ALA A 117 15.55 -23.96 -24.70
CA ALA A 117 16.11 -22.99 -25.64
C ALA A 117 16.63 -21.76 -24.88
N ASP A 118 17.86 -21.38 -25.21
CA ASP A 118 18.59 -20.16 -24.88
C ASP A 118 17.69 -18.90 -24.81
N ALA A 119 17.63 -18.26 -23.64
CA ALA A 119 17.01 -16.95 -23.47
C ALA A 119 17.72 -16.17 -22.34
N GLY A 120 18.36 -15.05 -22.73
CA GLY A 120 18.91 -14.06 -21.81
C GLY A 120 17.85 -13.42 -20.89
N PRO A 121 18.27 -12.53 -19.97
CA PRO A 121 17.41 -12.06 -18.88
C PRO A 121 16.26 -11.22 -19.42
N GLN A 122 15.07 -11.83 -19.56
CA GLN A 122 13.84 -11.11 -19.84
C GLN A 122 13.31 -10.52 -18.51
N GLY A 123 13.85 -9.36 -18.14
CA GLY A 123 13.23 -8.50 -17.14
C GLY A 123 11.90 -7.97 -17.69
N ALA A 124 10.82 -8.07 -16.91
CA ALA A 124 9.55 -7.45 -17.28
C ALA A 124 9.76 -5.94 -17.46
N ILE A 125 9.48 -5.43 -18.66
CA ILE A 125 9.55 -3.99 -18.95
C ILE A 125 8.31 -3.34 -18.33
N ILE A 126 8.48 -2.68 -17.18
CA ILE A 126 7.44 -1.83 -16.60
C ILE A 126 7.50 -0.48 -17.35
N THR A 127 6.57 -0.27 -18.29
CA THR A 127 6.40 1.02 -18.97
C THR A 127 5.71 1.99 -18.02
N LEU A 128 6.41 3.02 -17.56
CA LEU A 128 5.82 4.06 -16.71
C LEU A 128 5.15 5.14 -17.59
N PRO A 129 4.11 5.84 -17.10
CA PRO A 129 3.55 6.99 -17.81
C PRO A 129 4.63 8.06 -18.03
N ASN A 130 4.76 8.56 -19.26
CA ASN A 130 5.83 9.44 -19.79
C ASN A 130 7.16 8.74 -20.17
N ASP A 131 7.16 7.42 -20.36
CA ASP A 131 8.26 6.74 -21.05
C ASP A 131 8.04 6.82 -22.56
N ASP A 132 8.62 7.84 -23.21
CA ASP A 132 8.49 8.12 -24.65
C ASP A 132 9.16 7.07 -25.57
N GLY A 133 9.46 5.86 -25.06
CA GLY A 133 10.17 4.80 -25.80
C GLY A 133 11.61 5.15 -26.18
N THR A 134 12.05 6.39 -25.95
CA THR A 134 13.46 6.74 -25.98
C THR A 134 14.05 6.31 -24.65
N ALA A 135 14.84 5.25 -24.68
CA ALA A 135 15.89 5.06 -23.68
C ALA A 135 16.85 6.24 -23.82
N ALA A 136 16.44 7.41 -23.31
CA ALA A 136 17.38 8.44 -22.94
C ALA A 136 18.31 7.73 -21.96
N ALA A 137 19.54 7.49 -22.40
CA ALA A 137 20.59 7.03 -21.52
C ALA A 137 20.65 8.05 -20.38
N VAL A 138 19.96 7.73 -19.29
CA VAL A 138 20.02 8.46 -18.04
C VAL A 138 21.47 8.30 -17.65
N LYS A 139 22.28 9.34 -17.93
CA LYS A 139 23.63 9.42 -17.39
C LYS A 139 23.47 9.15 -15.90
N PRO A 140 24.18 8.17 -15.32
CA PRO A 140 24.20 8.02 -13.88
C PRO A 140 24.68 9.37 -13.34
N GLY A 141 23.76 10.19 -12.83
CA GLY A 141 24.12 11.28 -11.95
C GLY A 141 24.93 10.59 -10.87
N ALA A 142 26.18 11.00 -10.70
CA ALA A 142 27.14 10.32 -9.84
C ALA A 142 26.53 10.16 -8.45
N MET A 143 25.90 9.01 -8.19
CA MET A 143 25.43 8.67 -6.87
C MET A 143 26.70 8.61 -6.03
N ALA A 144 26.83 9.53 -5.08
CA ALA A 144 27.98 9.55 -4.19
C ALA A 144 28.17 8.14 -3.64
N ALA A 145 29.39 7.60 -3.76
CA ALA A 145 29.68 6.23 -3.35
C ALA A 145 29.15 6.00 -1.93
N PRO A 146 28.35 4.95 -1.70
CA PRO A 146 27.71 4.73 -0.42
C PRO A 146 28.79 4.65 0.66
N SER A 147 28.73 5.57 1.62
CA SER A 147 29.55 5.49 2.83
C SER A 147 28.92 4.45 3.75
N PRO A 148 29.60 3.32 4.02
CA PRO A 148 29.07 2.27 4.88
C PRO A 148 28.76 2.82 6.27
N LEU A 149 27.67 2.34 6.86
CA LEU A 149 27.35 2.67 8.25
C LEU A 149 28.15 1.78 9.21
N VAL A 150 28.16 2.17 10.49
CA VAL A 150 28.79 1.40 11.58
C VAL A 150 28.30 -0.06 11.53
N PRO A 151 29.20 -1.06 11.49
CA PRO A 151 28.81 -2.46 11.53
C PRO A 151 28.00 -2.78 12.79
N ALA A 152 26.97 -3.62 12.66
CA ALA A 152 26.21 -4.14 13.78
C ALA A 152 26.69 -5.57 14.12
N PRO A 153 26.63 -6.00 15.39
CA PRO A 153 26.22 -5.23 16.57
C PRO A 153 27.35 -4.35 17.14
N VAL A 154 27.00 -3.18 17.65
CA VAL A 154 27.84 -2.43 18.61
C VAL A 154 27.67 -3.08 19.98
N ALA A 155 28.77 -3.61 20.53
CA ALA A 155 28.73 -4.45 21.75
C ALA A 155 28.06 -3.77 22.95
N SER A 156 28.24 -2.45 23.13
CA SER A 156 27.67 -1.70 24.25
C SER A 156 26.15 -1.47 24.13
N LEU A 157 25.54 -1.76 22.98
CA LEU A 157 24.12 -1.54 22.69
C LEU A 157 23.32 -2.84 22.65
N VAL A 158 23.94 -3.97 23.00
CA VAL A 158 23.31 -5.28 22.93
C VAL A 158 23.47 -6.01 24.25
N GLN A 159 22.35 -6.47 24.79
CA GLN A 159 22.28 -7.42 25.89
C GLN A 159 22.02 -8.81 25.33
N GLN A 160 22.90 -9.76 25.62
CA GLN A 160 22.65 -11.16 25.27
C GLN A 160 21.62 -11.77 26.24
N THR A 161 20.59 -12.40 25.68
CA THR A 161 19.57 -13.12 26.45
C THR A 161 19.38 -14.52 25.88
N PRO A 162 18.76 -15.46 26.61
CA PRO A 162 18.44 -16.79 26.08
C PRO A 162 17.57 -16.75 24.80
N ALA A 163 16.77 -15.69 24.61
CA ALA A 163 15.92 -15.50 23.44
C ALA A 163 16.64 -14.82 22.25
N GLY A 164 17.90 -14.40 22.44
CA GLY A 164 18.70 -13.68 21.46
C GLY A 164 19.16 -12.28 21.94
N PRO A 165 19.82 -11.52 21.05
CA PRO A 165 20.35 -10.20 21.38
C PRO A 165 19.23 -9.16 21.52
N LEU A 166 19.12 -8.48 22.65
CA LEU A 166 18.19 -7.36 22.82
C LEU A 166 18.92 -6.01 22.76
N PRO A 167 18.33 -4.97 22.15
CA PRO A 167 18.86 -3.63 22.22
C PRO A 167 18.84 -3.10 23.66
N ILE A 168 19.86 -2.34 24.03
CA ILE A 168 19.93 -1.62 25.30
C ILE A 168 20.53 -0.22 25.08
N VAL A 169 20.21 0.69 25.99
CA VAL A 169 20.94 1.95 26.12
C VAL A 169 22.27 1.67 26.83
N ALA A 170 23.37 2.11 26.23
CA ALA A 170 24.70 1.95 26.80
C ALA A 170 24.86 2.79 28.09
N ALA A 171 25.80 2.40 28.95
CA ALA A 171 26.08 3.11 30.20
C ALA A 171 26.48 4.59 30.01
N ASN A 172 27.01 4.95 28.84
CA ASN A 172 27.35 6.33 28.47
C ASN A 172 26.15 7.13 27.92
N GLY A 173 24.93 6.57 27.95
CA GLY A 173 23.70 7.19 27.44
C GLY A 173 23.47 7.04 25.94
N MET A 174 24.40 6.41 25.20
CA MET A 174 24.22 6.14 23.78
C MET A 174 23.07 5.13 23.57
N SER A 175 22.13 5.48 22.70
CA SER A 175 20.99 4.64 22.37
C SER A 175 21.13 4.01 20.98
N PRO A 176 20.49 2.86 20.71
CA PRO A 176 20.35 2.30 19.36
C PRO A 176 19.85 3.33 18.34
N ALA A 177 18.85 4.14 18.73
CA ALA A 177 18.30 5.21 17.89
C ALA A 177 19.36 6.22 17.43
N SER A 178 20.30 6.60 18.33
CA SER A 178 21.39 7.53 17.98
C SER A 178 22.56 6.87 17.26
N ALA A 179 22.91 5.63 17.63
CA ALA A 179 24.14 4.98 17.16
C ALA A 179 24.00 4.34 15.77
N TYR A 180 22.79 3.87 15.45
CA TYR A 180 22.51 3.22 14.18
C TYR A 180 21.87 4.16 13.15
N ALA A 181 21.60 5.41 13.53
CA ALA A 181 21.16 6.46 12.63
C ALA A 181 22.22 6.77 11.56
N ARG A 182 21.79 7.05 10.34
CA ARG A 182 22.68 7.53 9.27
C ARG A 182 23.08 8.98 9.56
N PRO A 183 24.39 9.31 9.59
CA PRO A 183 24.83 10.69 9.68
C PRO A 183 24.27 11.53 8.54
N PHE A 184 23.70 12.69 8.87
CA PHE A 184 23.09 13.58 7.89
C PHE A 184 23.41 15.03 8.22
N LYS A 185 23.71 15.82 7.18
CA LYS A 185 23.94 17.26 7.28
C LYS A 185 22.94 17.97 6.37
N SER A 186 22.05 18.75 6.97
CA SER A 186 21.14 19.60 6.19
C SER A 186 21.94 20.68 5.47
N ASP A 187 21.59 20.92 4.20
CA ASP A 187 22.15 22.00 3.37
C ASP A 187 21.24 23.24 3.31
N GLY A 188 20.17 23.27 4.11
CA GLY A 188 19.18 24.34 4.17
C GLY A 188 18.00 24.18 3.20
N ARG A 189 18.05 23.21 2.26
CA ARG A 189 16.89 22.88 1.43
C ARG A 189 15.83 22.10 2.23
N PRO A 190 14.56 22.15 1.81
CA PRO A 190 13.54 21.31 2.42
C PRO A 190 13.87 19.82 2.25
N MET A 191 13.65 19.06 3.31
CA MET A 191 14.01 17.64 3.38
C MET A 191 12.85 16.74 2.97
N VAL A 192 13.12 15.70 2.19
CA VAL A 192 12.17 14.60 2.01
C VAL A 192 12.83 13.32 2.47
N ALA A 193 12.11 12.49 3.24
CA ALA A 193 12.52 11.14 3.57
C ALA A 193 11.56 10.13 2.92
N LEU A 194 12.10 8.96 2.57
CA LEU A 194 11.33 7.82 2.10
C LEU A 194 11.75 6.58 2.89
N ILE A 195 10.76 5.85 3.40
CA ILE A 195 10.94 4.52 3.96
C ILE A 195 10.35 3.50 2.98
N VAL A 196 11.13 2.48 2.65
CA VAL A 196 10.68 1.33 1.84
C VAL A 196 10.66 0.09 2.71
N GLY A 197 9.47 -0.47 2.93
CA GLY A 197 9.19 -1.63 3.78
C GLY A 197 8.84 -2.92 3.05
N GLY A 198 8.48 -3.94 3.83
CA GLY A 198 8.23 -5.30 3.35
C GLY A 198 9.49 -6.05 2.93
N LEU A 199 10.67 -5.53 3.27
CA LEU A 199 11.93 -6.13 2.85
C LEU A 199 12.18 -7.44 3.59
N GLY A 200 12.82 -8.37 2.87
CA GLY A 200 13.11 -9.71 3.33
C GLY A 200 12.01 -10.75 3.07
N ILE A 201 10.82 -10.35 2.60
CA ILE A 201 9.81 -11.29 2.09
C ILE A 201 10.24 -11.82 0.71
N ASN A 202 10.62 -10.92 -0.19
CA ASN A 202 11.11 -11.25 -1.52
C ASN A 202 12.62 -10.91 -1.60
N PRO A 203 13.52 -11.91 -1.66
CA PRO A 203 14.95 -11.69 -1.75
C PRO A 203 15.39 -10.84 -2.95
N GLY A 204 14.71 -10.99 -4.10
CA GLY A 204 15.02 -10.23 -5.32
C GLY A 204 14.71 -8.74 -5.15
N ALA A 205 13.48 -8.41 -4.73
CA ALA A 205 13.09 -7.03 -4.45
C ALA A 205 13.93 -6.41 -3.31
N THR A 206 14.30 -7.23 -2.32
CA THR A 206 15.16 -6.79 -1.20
C THR A 206 16.55 -6.41 -1.68
N LYS A 207 17.16 -7.24 -2.52
CA LYS A 207 18.47 -6.96 -3.11
C LYS A 207 18.41 -5.75 -4.03
N GLU A 208 17.39 -5.65 -4.88
CA GLU A 208 17.20 -4.49 -5.76
C GLU A 208 17.09 -3.19 -4.96
N ALA A 209 16.29 -3.17 -3.88
CA ALA A 209 16.16 -2.02 -3.00
C ALA A 209 17.51 -1.60 -2.39
N ILE A 210 18.30 -2.54 -1.89
CA ILE A 210 19.64 -2.29 -1.31
C ILE A 210 20.63 -1.79 -2.37
N ASP A 211 20.61 -2.35 -3.57
CA ASP A 211 21.62 -2.06 -4.59
C ASP A 211 21.35 -0.77 -5.36
N THR A 212 20.08 -0.35 -5.47
CA THR A 212 19.66 0.69 -6.43
C THR A 212 19.08 1.95 -5.81
N LEU A 213 18.53 1.88 -4.60
CA LEU A 213 18.04 3.08 -3.91
C LEU A 213 19.23 3.87 -3.34
N PRO A 214 19.19 5.20 -3.33
CA PRO A 214 20.21 5.98 -2.64
C PRO A 214 20.26 5.65 -1.14
N ALA A 215 21.46 5.67 -0.55
CA ALA A 215 21.69 5.34 0.87
C ALA A 215 20.88 6.19 1.88
N GLN A 216 20.32 7.32 1.44
CA GLN A 216 19.42 8.16 2.24
C GLN A 216 18.00 7.58 2.36
N VAL A 217 17.60 6.64 1.50
CA VAL A 217 16.34 5.91 1.66
C VAL A 217 16.48 4.93 2.83
N THR A 218 15.53 4.96 3.75
CA THR A 218 15.52 4.08 4.93
C THR A 218 14.83 2.77 4.58
N LEU A 219 15.43 1.65 4.98
CA LEU A 219 14.96 0.31 4.63
C LEU A 219 14.30 -0.36 5.85
N SER A 220 13.07 -0.83 5.66
CA SER A 220 12.23 -1.43 6.69
C SER A 220 12.05 -2.93 6.44
N PHE A 221 12.44 -3.75 7.41
CA PHE A 221 12.49 -5.20 7.26
C PHE A 221 11.45 -5.93 8.11
N VAL A 222 10.94 -7.01 7.55
CA VAL A 222 9.95 -7.88 8.19
C VAL A 222 10.66 -8.79 9.21
N PRO A 223 10.14 -8.94 10.44
CA PRO A 223 10.84 -9.68 11.50
C PRO A 223 10.87 -11.21 11.29
N TYR A 224 10.00 -11.71 10.40
CA TYR A 224 9.92 -13.12 10.02
C TYR A 224 10.89 -13.51 8.90
N THR A 225 11.66 -12.56 8.37
CA THR A 225 12.61 -12.79 7.29
C THR A 225 13.67 -13.83 7.66
N GLN A 226 13.94 -14.75 6.74
CA GLN A 226 15.04 -15.69 6.85
C GLN A 226 16.37 -14.96 6.67
N ASN A 227 17.36 -15.27 7.52
CA ASN A 227 18.67 -14.61 7.52
C ASN A 227 18.58 -13.08 7.62
N LEU A 228 17.62 -12.57 8.40
CA LEU A 228 17.37 -11.13 8.55
C LEU A 228 18.64 -10.31 8.86
N GLN A 229 19.49 -10.78 9.78
CA GLN A 229 20.73 -10.07 10.12
C GLN A 229 21.63 -9.88 8.89
N THR A 230 21.75 -10.88 8.01
CA THR A 230 22.55 -10.78 6.78
C THR A 230 22.03 -9.69 5.85
N TRP A 231 20.71 -9.57 5.69
CA TRP A 231 20.12 -8.48 4.90
C TRP A 231 20.38 -7.11 5.49
N ILE A 232 20.33 -7.00 6.82
CA ILE A 232 20.62 -5.76 7.54
C ILE A 232 22.09 -5.38 7.40
N ASP A 233 23.00 -6.35 7.50
CA ASP A 233 24.44 -6.11 7.32
C ASP A 233 24.74 -5.61 5.90
N LEU A 234 24.10 -6.21 4.88
CA LEU A 234 24.19 -5.75 3.49
C LEU A 234 23.64 -4.34 3.30
N ALA A 235 22.45 -4.05 3.84
CA ALA A 235 21.85 -2.72 3.79
C ALA A 235 22.74 -1.65 4.45
N ARG A 236 23.28 -1.94 5.64
CA ARG A 236 24.17 -1.04 6.37
C ARG A 236 25.52 -0.85 5.65
N ALA A 237 26.05 -1.92 5.05
CA ALA A 237 27.26 -1.84 4.22
C ALA A 237 27.04 -0.95 2.98
N ALA A 238 25.84 -1.00 2.39
CA ALA A 238 25.40 -0.08 1.33
C ALA A 238 25.01 1.32 1.84
N GLY A 239 25.13 1.59 3.14
CA GLY A 239 24.91 2.90 3.75
C GLY A 239 23.46 3.18 4.17
N HIS A 240 22.53 2.25 3.95
CA HIS A 240 21.14 2.44 4.33
C HIS A 240 20.93 2.41 5.84
N GLU A 241 20.13 3.34 6.30
CA GLU A 241 19.53 3.26 7.62
C GLU A 241 18.45 2.17 7.64
N VAL A 242 18.35 1.45 8.76
CA VAL A 242 17.50 0.26 8.88
C VAL A 242 16.49 0.41 10.02
N ILE A 243 15.27 -0.04 9.77
CA ILE A 243 14.20 -0.20 10.78
C ILE A 243 13.57 -1.60 10.70
N ILE A 244 12.94 -2.04 11.79
CA ILE A 244 12.22 -3.32 11.86
C ILE A 244 10.72 -3.10 11.99
N GLU A 245 9.95 -3.85 11.21
CA GLU A 245 8.50 -3.83 11.26
C GLU A 245 7.98 -4.62 12.46
N VAL A 246 6.99 -4.05 13.13
CA VAL A 246 6.28 -4.66 14.24
C VAL A 246 4.87 -4.98 13.74
N PRO A 247 4.51 -6.27 13.62
CA PRO A 247 3.18 -6.68 13.23
C PRO A 247 2.17 -6.25 14.32
N MET A 248 1.13 -5.50 13.95
CA MET A 248 0.13 -4.96 14.89
C MET A 248 -1.29 -5.21 14.40
N GLN A 249 -2.24 -5.41 15.32
CA GLN A 249 -3.59 -5.81 14.96
C GLN A 249 -4.29 -4.81 14.01
N PRO A 250 -4.73 -5.23 12.82
CA PRO A 250 -5.57 -4.44 11.94
C PRO A 250 -7.03 -4.43 12.42
N VAL A 251 -7.88 -3.60 11.81
CA VAL A 251 -9.31 -3.51 12.16
C VAL A 251 -10.07 -4.81 11.86
N ASN A 252 -9.69 -5.52 10.80
CA ASN A 252 -10.34 -6.75 10.33
C ASN A 252 -9.62 -8.04 10.79
N TYR A 253 -8.97 -8.01 11.96
CA TYR A 253 -8.40 -9.23 12.56
C TYR A 253 -9.52 -10.17 13.04
N PRO A 254 -9.43 -11.49 12.85
CA PRO A 254 -8.30 -12.25 12.33
C PRO A 254 -8.30 -12.51 10.81
N ASP A 255 -9.25 -11.99 10.04
CA ASP A 255 -9.32 -12.22 8.58
C ASP A 255 -8.05 -11.73 7.85
N ASN A 256 -7.43 -10.67 8.37
CA ASN A 256 -6.08 -10.25 8.01
C ASN A 256 -5.16 -10.43 9.23
N ASP A 257 -4.39 -11.51 9.26
CA ASP A 257 -3.42 -11.81 10.32
C ASP A 257 -1.97 -11.47 9.87
N PRO A 258 -1.34 -10.44 10.47
CA PRO A 258 0.06 -10.08 10.20
C PRO A 258 1.10 -11.12 10.64
N GLY A 259 0.70 -12.15 11.40
CA GLY A 259 1.54 -13.27 11.81
C GLY A 259 1.51 -13.56 13.31
N PRO A 260 2.27 -14.58 13.76
CA PRO A 260 2.14 -15.13 15.11
C PRO A 260 2.52 -14.16 16.23
N GLN A 261 3.34 -13.15 15.94
CA GLN A 261 3.85 -12.18 16.91
C GLN A 261 3.12 -10.83 16.83
N THR A 262 1.94 -10.80 16.21
CA THR A 262 1.08 -9.61 16.13
C THR A 262 0.78 -9.03 17.52
N LEU A 263 1.01 -7.74 17.72
CA LEU A 263 0.57 -7.05 18.92
C LEU A 263 -0.95 -6.85 18.86
N LEU A 264 -1.67 -7.52 19.76
CA LEU A 264 -3.13 -7.49 19.84
C LEU A 264 -3.60 -6.40 20.79
N ALA A 265 -4.69 -5.71 20.44
CA ALA A 265 -5.35 -4.76 21.32
C ALA A 265 -5.90 -5.48 22.57
N ASN A 266 -5.80 -4.83 23.72
CA ASN A 266 -6.22 -5.34 25.03
C ASN A 266 -5.48 -6.62 25.47
N MET A 267 -4.33 -6.94 24.87
CA MET A 267 -3.49 -8.03 25.36
C MET A 267 -2.84 -7.66 26.70
N ARG A 268 -2.44 -8.66 27.50
CA ARG A 268 -1.72 -8.41 28.75
C ARG A 268 -0.37 -7.75 28.46
N ASN A 269 0.06 -6.83 29.32
CA ASN A 269 1.33 -6.12 29.15
C ASN A 269 2.56 -7.06 29.07
N ASP A 270 2.55 -8.15 29.83
CA ASP A 270 3.63 -9.15 29.79
C ASP A 270 3.70 -9.84 28.43
N ASP A 271 2.56 -10.19 27.85
CA ASP A 271 2.47 -10.82 26.53
C ASP A 271 2.90 -9.83 25.43
N LEU A 272 2.51 -8.56 25.55
CA LEU A 272 2.94 -7.49 24.64
C LEU A 272 4.46 -7.33 24.67
N THR A 273 5.03 -7.27 25.87
CA THR A 273 6.47 -7.14 26.09
C THR A 273 7.22 -8.36 25.56
N ALA A 274 6.67 -9.57 25.74
CA ALA A 274 7.25 -10.80 25.20
C ALA A 274 7.30 -10.80 23.67
N ARG A 275 6.20 -10.42 23.00
CA ARG A 275 6.15 -10.29 21.53
C ARG A 275 7.11 -9.21 21.02
N MET A 276 7.16 -8.07 21.71
CA MET A 276 8.10 -6.99 21.40
C MET A 276 9.56 -7.44 21.53
N ASN A 277 9.92 -8.11 22.62
CA ASN A 277 11.25 -8.66 22.81
C ASN A 277 11.58 -9.68 21.70
N TRP A 278 10.64 -10.54 21.32
CA TRP A 278 10.84 -11.47 20.21
C TRP A 278 11.17 -10.74 18.90
N VAL A 279 10.45 -9.66 18.57
CA VAL A 279 10.75 -8.86 17.37
C VAL A 279 12.13 -8.22 17.47
N MET A 280 12.48 -7.69 18.65
CA MET A 280 13.77 -7.06 18.89
C MET A 280 14.95 -8.02 18.78
N THR A 281 14.79 -9.30 19.15
CA THR A 281 15.87 -10.29 19.08
C THR A 281 16.16 -10.80 17.68
N ARG A 282 15.33 -10.46 16.68
CA ARG A 282 15.51 -10.96 15.30
C ARG A 282 16.76 -10.43 14.62
N ALA A 283 17.24 -9.26 15.03
CA ALA A 283 18.43 -8.64 14.49
C ALA A 283 19.02 -7.56 15.40
N THR A 284 20.10 -6.94 14.95
CA THR A 284 20.75 -5.77 15.52
C THR A 284 21.08 -4.77 14.40
N GLY A 285 21.36 -3.51 14.72
CA GLY A 285 21.73 -2.51 13.72
C GLY A 285 20.57 -1.68 13.14
N TYR A 286 19.38 -1.80 13.71
CA TYR A 286 18.25 -0.90 13.44
C TYR A 286 18.21 0.24 14.45
N PHE A 287 17.82 1.43 14.01
CA PHE A 287 17.69 2.60 14.89
C PHE A 287 16.25 2.75 15.43
N ALA A 288 15.27 2.29 14.66
CA ALA A 288 13.84 2.40 14.97
C ALA A 288 13.06 1.14 14.65
N MET A 289 11.82 1.13 15.13
CA MET A 289 10.79 0.19 14.74
C MET A 289 9.63 0.91 14.07
N SER A 290 8.95 0.24 13.15
CA SER A 290 7.76 0.73 12.46
C SER A 290 6.57 -0.18 12.70
N ASN A 291 5.36 0.31 12.41
CA ASN A 291 4.18 -0.55 12.38
C ASN A 291 4.04 -1.25 11.03
N TYR A 292 3.63 -2.51 11.09
CA TYR A 292 2.97 -3.17 9.97
C TYR A 292 1.52 -3.41 10.38
N GLN A 293 0.59 -2.73 9.70
CA GLN A 293 -0.82 -2.58 10.12
C GLN A 293 -0.99 -1.78 11.42
N GLY A 294 -1.88 -2.19 12.33
CA GLY A 294 -2.07 -1.53 13.64
C GLY A 294 -3.33 -0.70 13.82
N GLY A 295 -4.22 -0.63 12.83
CA GLY A 295 -5.45 0.18 12.93
C GLY A 295 -6.36 -0.12 14.14
N ALA A 296 -6.38 -1.36 14.65
CA ALA A 296 -7.06 -1.67 15.90
C ALA A 296 -6.15 -1.44 17.12
N PHE A 297 -4.88 -1.86 17.04
CA PHE A 297 -3.91 -1.72 18.13
C PHE A 297 -3.69 -0.26 18.55
N PHE A 298 -3.66 0.69 17.61
CA PHE A 298 -3.50 2.12 17.90
C PHE A 298 -4.65 2.73 18.72
N LYS A 299 -5.80 2.04 18.81
CA LYS A 299 -6.93 2.47 19.66
C LYS A 299 -6.76 2.04 21.11
N ASP A 300 -5.91 1.06 21.39
CA ASP A 300 -5.58 0.61 22.74
C ASP A 300 -4.53 1.53 23.37
N LYS A 301 -5.00 2.46 24.22
CA LYS A 301 -4.13 3.41 24.91
C LYS A 301 -3.16 2.72 25.89
N ALA A 302 -3.59 1.64 26.54
CA ALA A 302 -2.76 0.94 27.52
C ALA A 302 -1.66 0.15 26.80
N GLY A 303 -2.02 -0.60 25.76
CA GLY A 303 -1.07 -1.29 24.90
C GLY A 303 -0.05 -0.32 24.27
N MET A 304 -0.51 0.83 23.79
CA MET A 304 0.38 1.86 23.22
C MET A 304 1.33 2.47 24.25
N ALA A 305 0.87 2.71 25.48
CA ALA A 305 1.73 3.20 26.55
C ALA A 305 2.84 2.18 26.87
N THR A 306 2.50 0.90 27.00
CA THR A 306 3.47 -0.19 27.23
C THR A 306 4.44 -0.33 26.06
N PHE A 307 3.96 -0.26 24.81
CA PHE A 307 4.78 -0.30 23.61
C PHE A 307 5.81 0.83 23.58
N MET A 308 5.37 2.09 23.74
CA MET A 308 6.26 3.25 23.74
C MET A 308 7.23 3.23 24.92
N GLN A 309 6.81 2.77 26.10
CA GLN A 309 7.69 2.63 27.26
C GLN A 309 8.78 1.58 27.02
N THR A 310 8.42 0.46 26.37
CA THR A 310 9.37 -0.60 26.01
C THR A 310 10.41 -0.07 25.03
N LEU A 311 9.99 0.63 23.98
CA LEU A 311 10.92 1.25 23.01
C LEU A 311 11.86 2.27 23.68
N LYS A 312 11.31 3.13 24.55
CA LYS A 312 12.11 4.11 25.31
C LYS A 312 13.15 3.42 26.21
N ALA A 313 12.76 2.39 26.95
CA ALA A 313 13.66 1.64 27.82
C ALA A 313 14.80 0.96 27.04
N ARG A 314 14.53 0.58 25.78
CA ARG A 314 15.48 -0.06 24.87
C ARG A 314 16.28 0.95 24.04
N GLY A 315 15.94 2.24 24.11
CA GLY A 315 16.57 3.30 23.32
C GLY A 315 16.31 3.19 21.81
N VAL A 316 15.19 2.59 21.43
CA VAL A 316 14.79 2.40 20.02
C VAL A 316 13.74 3.45 19.67
N ALA A 317 13.85 4.08 18.51
CA ALA A 317 12.89 5.07 18.03
C ALA A 317 11.62 4.40 17.45
N PHE A 318 10.54 5.17 17.28
CA PHE A 318 9.31 4.71 16.64
C PHE A 318 8.99 5.55 15.40
N VAL A 319 8.85 4.91 14.24
CA VAL A 319 8.46 5.58 13.00
C VAL A 319 7.22 4.91 12.41
N ASP A 320 6.08 5.59 12.45
CA ASP A 320 4.82 5.04 11.94
C ASP A 320 4.47 5.49 10.52
N ASP A 321 3.61 4.72 9.85
CA ASP A 321 3.09 4.98 8.50
C ASP A 321 2.05 6.11 8.40
N GLY A 322 1.83 6.84 9.50
CA GLY A 322 0.87 7.93 9.61
C GLY A 322 -0.42 7.54 10.34
N GLN A 323 -0.70 6.24 10.51
CA GLN A 323 -1.89 5.76 11.22
C GLN A 323 -1.90 6.14 12.71
N ALA A 324 -0.72 6.34 13.29
CA ALA A 324 -0.58 6.63 14.70
C ALA A 324 -0.36 8.14 14.95
N ARG A 325 -0.49 8.98 13.91
CA ARG A 325 -0.38 10.44 14.03
C ARG A 325 -1.28 10.99 15.14
N GLY A 326 -0.70 11.85 15.98
CA GLY A 326 -1.42 12.53 17.07
C GLY A 326 -1.55 11.71 18.35
N LEU A 327 -1.05 10.46 18.38
CA LEU A 327 -0.98 9.70 19.62
C LEU A 327 0.11 10.28 20.56
N PRO A 328 -0.17 10.37 21.87
CA PRO A 328 0.77 10.90 22.85
C PRO A 328 1.96 9.94 23.06
N GLY A 329 3.16 10.50 23.26
CA GLY A 329 4.39 9.75 23.51
C GLY A 329 5.60 10.51 22.95
N ALA A 330 6.48 10.98 23.84
CA ALA A 330 7.51 11.99 23.52
C ALA A 330 8.90 11.40 23.19
N TRP A 331 9.03 10.08 23.04
CA TRP A 331 10.34 9.48 22.77
C TRP A 331 10.54 9.23 21.28
N ALA A 332 11.48 9.98 20.67
CA ALA A 332 12.09 9.75 19.36
C ALA A 332 11.10 9.19 18.33
N ARG A 333 10.06 9.98 18.05
CA ARG A 333 8.91 9.54 17.27
C ARG A 333 8.74 10.36 15.98
N LEU A 334 8.39 9.68 14.90
CA LEU A 334 8.03 10.28 13.63
C LEU A 334 6.83 9.56 13.02
N SER A 335 5.94 10.29 12.35
CA SER A 335 4.77 9.73 11.66
C SER A 335 4.81 10.15 10.20
N ALA A 336 4.68 9.20 9.27
CA ALA A 336 4.73 9.45 7.84
C ALA A 336 3.56 10.31 7.38
N ASP A 337 3.87 11.29 6.56
CA ASP A 337 2.94 12.22 5.95
C ASP A 337 2.06 11.58 4.88
N ARG A 338 2.63 10.62 4.14
CA ARG A 338 1.95 9.94 3.05
C ARG A 338 2.42 8.49 2.95
N VAL A 339 1.46 7.59 2.71
CA VAL A 339 1.75 6.26 2.16
C VAL A 339 1.75 6.39 0.64
N VAL A 340 2.91 6.17 0.02
CA VAL A 340 3.13 6.52 -1.39
C VAL A 340 2.52 5.51 -2.35
N ASP A 341 2.24 4.30 -1.89
CA ASP A 341 1.77 3.19 -2.70
C ASP A 341 0.46 2.57 -2.18
N SER A 342 -0.39 3.39 -1.57
CA SER A 342 -1.77 3.00 -1.22
C SER A 342 -2.56 2.47 -2.42
N GLN A 343 -2.18 2.87 -3.64
CA GLN A 343 -2.59 2.26 -4.89
C GLN A 343 -1.34 1.80 -5.64
N ILE A 344 -1.26 0.51 -5.94
CA ILE A 344 -0.07 -0.13 -6.53
C ILE A 344 -0.06 0.08 -8.05
N ASN A 345 0.03 1.34 -8.48
CA ASN A 345 0.22 1.70 -9.89
C ASN A 345 1.10 2.95 -10.01
N ALA A 346 1.83 3.03 -11.12
CA ALA A 346 2.86 4.04 -11.33
C ALA A 346 2.33 5.49 -11.24
N GLN A 347 1.15 5.74 -11.78
CA GLN A 347 0.56 7.09 -11.81
C GLN A 347 0.19 7.56 -10.41
N ALA A 348 -0.51 6.73 -9.64
CA ALA A 348 -0.89 7.05 -8.27
C ALA A 348 0.33 7.25 -7.38
N ILE A 349 1.35 6.39 -7.49
CA ILE A 349 2.60 6.50 -6.72
C ILE A 349 3.32 7.82 -7.05
N THR A 350 3.42 8.16 -8.33
CA THR A 350 4.02 9.42 -8.79
C THR A 350 3.28 10.63 -8.21
N GLN A 351 1.94 10.59 -8.19
CA GLN A 351 1.13 11.66 -7.58
C GLN A 351 1.35 11.77 -6.07
N GLN A 352 1.46 10.64 -5.35
CA GLN A 352 1.74 10.66 -3.92
C GLN A 352 3.12 11.25 -3.62
N LEU A 353 4.14 10.90 -4.41
CA LEU A 353 5.48 11.46 -4.28
C LEU A 353 5.52 12.96 -4.61
N ALA A 354 4.81 13.42 -5.63
CA ALA A 354 4.67 14.85 -5.92
C ALA A 354 3.95 15.61 -4.77
N GLY A 355 2.95 14.98 -4.15
CA GLY A 355 2.31 15.51 -2.95
C GLY A 355 3.28 15.59 -1.76
N LEU A 356 4.15 14.60 -1.60
CA LEU A 356 5.20 14.57 -0.58
C LEU A 356 6.21 15.70 -0.78
N GLU A 357 6.66 15.93 -2.02
CA GLU A 357 7.52 17.05 -2.39
C GLU A 357 6.89 18.40 -2.02
N THR A 358 5.62 18.59 -2.37
CA THR A 358 4.87 19.83 -2.07
C THR A 358 4.78 20.06 -0.56
N GLN A 359 4.57 18.98 0.19
CA GLN A 359 4.52 19.05 1.64
C GLN A 359 5.88 19.40 2.25
N ALA A 360 6.97 18.80 1.77
CA ALA A 360 8.31 19.16 2.22
C ALA A 360 8.63 20.63 1.93
N LYS A 361 8.32 21.14 0.73
CA LYS A 361 8.52 22.55 0.37
C LYS A 361 7.76 23.52 1.28
N SER A 362 6.55 23.16 1.71
CA SER A 362 5.73 24.03 2.56
C SER A 362 6.07 23.93 4.05
N ARG A 363 6.49 22.76 4.54
CA ARG A 363 6.73 22.51 5.97
C ARG A 363 8.22 22.41 6.35
N GLY A 364 9.11 22.49 5.37
CA GLY A 364 10.55 22.27 5.52
C GLY A 364 10.97 20.80 5.55
N MET A 365 10.06 19.88 5.86
CA MET A 365 10.31 18.43 5.85
C MET A 365 9.03 17.63 5.57
N ALA A 366 9.16 16.46 4.95
CA ALA A 366 8.09 15.47 4.87
C ALA A 366 8.62 14.02 4.80
N LEU A 367 7.89 13.07 5.38
CA LEU A 367 8.19 11.63 5.35
C LEU A 367 7.16 10.87 4.51
N GLY A 368 7.62 10.10 3.52
CA GLY A 368 6.83 9.10 2.82
C GLY A 368 7.17 7.68 3.28
N THR A 369 6.19 6.80 3.27
CA THR A 369 6.37 5.35 3.45
C THR A 369 5.78 4.60 2.27
N GLY A 370 6.35 3.46 1.91
CA GLY A 370 5.78 2.51 0.98
C GLY A 370 6.44 1.14 1.12
N PHE A 371 6.00 0.17 0.33
CA PHE A 371 6.55 -1.19 0.30
C PHE A 371 7.37 -1.44 -0.96
N ALA A 372 8.25 -2.44 -0.90
CA ALA A 372 9.11 -2.87 -2.00
C ALA A 372 8.37 -3.62 -3.11
N TYR A 373 7.20 -3.11 -3.54
CA TYR A 373 6.56 -3.60 -4.77
C TYR A 373 7.40 -3.20 -5.99
N PRO A 374 7.49 -4.03 -7.04
CA PRO A 374 8.30 -3.72 -8.21
C PRO A 374 8.00 -2.33 -8.83
N VAL A 375 6.72 -1.97 -8.93
CA VAL A 375 6.32 -0.64 -9.44
C VAL A 375 6.69 0.49 -8.48
N THR A 376 6.59 0.29 -7.17
CA THR A 376 6.99 1.28 -6.16
C THR A 376 8.49 1.53 -6.21
N LEU A 377 9.31 0.48 -6.28
CA LEU A 377 10.76 0.60 -6.42
C LEU A 377 11.14 1.33 -7.70
N ALA A 378 10.59 0.93 -8.85
CA ALA A 378 10.88 1.56 -10.13
C ALA A 378 10.59 3.07 -10.14
N VAL A 379 9.45 3.49 -9.57
CA VAL A 379 9.09 4.90 -9.46
C VAL A 379 9.98 5.62 -8.45
N ALA A 380 10.24 5.01 -7.28
CA ALA A 380 11.06 5.61 -6.22
C ALA A 380 12.51 5.87 -6.66
N ILE A 381 13.13 4.91 -7.36
CA ILE A 381 14.49 5.06 -7.91
C ILE A 381 14.57 6.28 -8.81
N ARG A 382 13.67 6.39 -9.80
CA ARG A 382 13.64 7.54 -10.73
C ARG A 382 13.34 8.84 -9.98
N TRP A 383 12.37 8.82 -9.06
CA TRP A 383 11.97 9.98 -8.29
C TRP A 383 13.13 10.56 -7.46
N THR A 384 13.90 9.70 -6.77
CA THR A 384 15.03 10.13 -5.94
C THR A 384 16.10 10.90 -6.73
N GLN A 385 16.33 10.54 -7.99
CA GLN A 385 17.29 11.20 -8.88
C GLN A 385 16.85 12.62 -9.30
N THR A 386 15.57 12.96 -9.15
CA THR A 386 15.04 14.28 -9.55
C THR A 386 15.06 15.32 -8.44
N LEU A 387 15.34 14.91 -7.19
CA LEU A 387 15.14 15.77 -6.01
C LEU A 387 16.06 16.98 -5.98
N ASP A 388 17.32 16.82 -6.40
CA ASP A 388 18.27 17.92 -6.41
C ASP A 388 17.84 19.04 -7.35
N ALA A 389 17.41 18.69 -8.56
CA ALA A 389 16.87 19.64 -9.54
C ALA A 389 15.58 20.33 -9.05
N LYS A 390 14.83 19.67 -8.16
CA LYS A 390 13.60 20.20 -7.55
C LYS A 390 13.85 21.04 -6.31
N GLY A 391 15.12 21.23 -5.91
CA GLY A 391 15.51 21.98 -4.72
C GLY A 391 15.17 21.26 -3.42
N LEU A 392 15.13 19.93 -3.41
CA LEU A 392 14.82 19.10 -2.26
C LEU A 392 16.05 18.25 -1.89
N GLN A 393 16.27 18.08 -0.58
CA GLN A 393 17.33 17.21 -0.07
C GLN A 393 16.73 15.88 0.38
N LEU A 394 17.17 14.76 -0.19
CA LEU A 394 16.81 13.44 0.31
C LEU A 394 17.53 13.18 1.65
N ALA A 395 16.78 12.79 2.68
CA ALA A 395 17.28 12.59 4.04
C ALA A 395 16.86 11.20 4.58
N PRO A 396 17.69 10.56 5.44
CA PRO A 396 17.28 9.38 6.19
C PRO A 396 16.16 9.72 7.17
N ALA A 397 15.36 8.73 7.57
CA ALA A 397 14.21 8.95 8.45
C ALA A 397 14.62 9.49 9.81
N SER A 398 15.76 9.05 10.36
CA SER A 398 16.31 9.57 11.63
C SER A 398 16.56 11.08 11.61
N ALA A 399 16.90 11.67 10.47
CA ALA A 399 17.12 13.13 10.35
C ALA A 399 15.84 13.95 10.56
N LEU A 400 14.66 13.32 10.46
CA LEU A 400 13.36 13.93 10.69
C LEU A 400 12.81 13.61 12.09
N THR A 401 13.41 12.67 12.82
CA THR A 401 13.01 12.35 14.20
C THR A 401 13.39 13.50 15.14
N ARG A 402 12.49 13.84 16.08
CA ARG A 402 12.68 14.91 17.06
C ARG A 402 12.81 14.37 18.47
#